data_AF-A0A936VN65-F1
#
_entry.id   AF-A0A936VN65-F1
#
_cell.length_a   1.000
_cell.length_b   1.000
_cell.length_c   1.000
_cell.angle_alpha   90.00
_cell.angle_beta   90.00
_cell.angle_gamma   90.00
#
_symmetry.space_group_name_H-M   'P 1'
#
loop_
_entity.id
_entity.type
_entity.pdbx_description
1 polymer ?
#
loop_
_entity_poly.entity_id
_entity_poly.type
_entity_poly.pdbx_seq_one_letter_code
_entity_poly.pdbx_strand_id
1 'polypeptide(L)'
;MNIKWIALIGLLFLSGPVWAGEARPLADDPANEARLKHLAVELRCLVCQNQTLADSNAPLAEDLRREVREMIAKNMSDQEIIEFLTARYGDFVLYRPPLKASTTLLWVGPFLLVIVGATALIITLRRRAGKVVDVPVTEDEHRRVEQLLTEGGKRP
;
A
#
# COMPACT_ATOMS: atom_id res chain seq x y z
N MET A 1 -19.28 -27.64 -40.38
CA MET A 1 -18.89 -26.37 -39.73
C MET A 1 -20.17 -25.55 -39.53
N ASN A 2 -20.72 -25.43 -38.32
CA ASN A 2 -22.05 -24.84 -38.12
C ASN A 2 -22.04 -23.35 -38.47
N ILE A 3 -23.07 -22.89 -39.21
CA ILE A 3 -23.20 -21.49 -39.66
C ILE A 3 -23.17 -20.47 -38.50
N LYS A 4 -23.55 -20.92 -37.29
CA LYS A 4 -23.44 -20.17 -36.04
C LYS A 4 -21.99 -19.81 -35.68
N TRP A 5 -21.02 -20.69 -35.96
CA TRP A 5 -19.60 -20.43 -35.71
C TRP A 5 -19.01 -19.45 -36.74
N ILE A 6 -19.45 -19.53 -38.00
CA ILE A 6 -19.02 -18.58 -39.04
C ILE A 6 -19.54 -17.17 -38.71
N ALA A 7 -20.79 -17.05 -38.27
CA ALA A 7 -21.36 -15.78 -37.83
C ALA A 7 -20.66 -15.22 -36.58
N LEU A 8 -20.29 -16.07 -35.62
CA LEU A 8 -19.57 -15.66 -34.41
C LEU A 8 -18.15 -15.15 -34.73
N ILE A 9 -17.44 -15.84 -35.62
CA ILE A 9 -16.11 -15.42 -36.08
C ILE A 9 -16.22 -14.11 -36.89
N GLY A 10 -17.22 -14.00 -37.77
CA GLY A 10 -17.49 -12.76 -38.52
C GLY A 10 -17.77 -11.56 -37.62
N LEU A 11 -18.48 -11.76 -36.50
CA LEU A 11 -18.75 -10.70 -35.52
C LEU A 11 -17.48 -10.26 -34.77
N LEU A 12 -16.55 -11.19 -34.51
CA LEU A 12 -15.25 -10.89 -33.90
C LEU A 12 -14.31 -10.09 -34.82
N PHE A 13 -14.47 -10.19 -36.14
CA PHE A 13 -13.72 -9.40 -37.12
C PHE A 13 -14.29 -7.98 -37.35
N LEU A 14 -15.44 -7.64 -36.73
CA LEU A 14 -16.05 -6.31 -36.82
C LEU A 14 -15.42 -5.27 -35.86
N SER A 15 -14.54 -5.68 -34.95
CA SER A 15 -13.77 -4.74 -34.13
C SER A 15 -12.64 -4.15 -34.95
N GLY A 16 -12.87 -2.96 -35.52
CA GLY A 16 -11.83 -2.18 -36.19
C GLY A 16 -10.68 -1.80 -35.26
N PRO A 17 -9.52 -1.41 -35.82
CA PRO A 17 -8.38 -0.97 -35.02
C PRO A 17 -8.79 0.29 -34.24
N VAL A 18 -8.69 0.24 -32.91
CA VAL A 18 -8.72 1.46 -32.11
C VAL A 18 -7.35 2.13 -32.26
N TRP A 19 -7.34 3.36 -32.75
CA TRP A 19 -6.11 4.13 -32.84
C TRP A 19 -5.85 4.71 -31.45
N ALA A 20 -4.98 4.05 -30.69
CA ALA A 20 -4.44 4.63 -29.47
C ALA A 20 -3.51 5.77 -29.90
N GLY A 21 -3.94 7.02 -29.66
CA GLY A 21 -3.08 8.18 -29.85
C GLY A 21 -1.89 8.07 -28.90
N GLU A 22 -0.68 8.19 -29.45
CA GLU A 22 0.52 8.29 -28.63
C GLU A 22 0.41 9.54 -27.76
N ALA A 23 0.71 9.41 -26.47
CA ALA A 23 0.66 10.53 -25.53
C ALA A 23 1.57 11.64 -26.08
N ARG A 24 1.00 12.81 -26.35
CA ARG A 24 1.78 13.96 -26.82
C ARG A 24 2.89 14.22 -25.79
N PRO A 25 4.14 14.47 -26.23
CA PRO A 25 5.20 14.87 -25.31
C PRO A 25 4.68 16.02 -24.45
N LEU A 26 4.76 15.87 -23.13
CA LEU A 26 4.27 16.89 -22.23
C LEU A 26 5.26 18.08 -22.12
N ALA A 27 6.42 18.11 -22.79
CA ALA A 27 7.34 19.25 -22.85
C ALA A 27 8.18 19.25 -24.13
N ASP A 28 8.62 20.43 -24.56
CA ASP A 28 9.41 20.64 -25.79
C ASP A 28 10.87 20.14 -25.68
N ASP A 29 11.39 20.05 -24.45
CA ASP A 29 12.74 19.55 -24.13
C ASP A 29 12.63 18.21 -23.38
N PRO A 30 13.32 17.13 -23.82
CA PRO A 30 13.37 15.85 -23.11
C PRO A 30 13.73 15.95 -21.63
N ALA A 31 14.56 16.91 -21.22
CA ALA A 31 14.90 17.11 -19.81
C ALA A 31 13.70 17.66 -19.01
N ASN A 32 13.00 18.66 -19.56
CA ASN A 32 11.79 19.21 -18.96
C ASN A 32 10.65 18.20 -18.91
N GLU A 33 10.56 17.33 -19.92
CA GLU A 33 9.59 16.24 -19.96
C GLU A 33 9.84 15.23 -18.83
N ALA A 34 11.11 14.86 -18.60
CA ALA A 34 11.48 13.97 -17.51
C ALA A 34 11.15 14.59 -16.14
N ARG A 35 11.42 15.88 -15.96
CA ARG A 35 11.06 16.63 -14.73
C ARG A 35 9.55 16.66 -14.51
N LEU A 36 8.78 16.97 -15.55
CA LEU A 36 7.32 16.99 -15.46
C LEU A 36 6.76 15.60 -15.10
N LYS A 37 7.27 14.54 -15.71
CA LYS A 37 6.88 13.15 -15.36
C LYS A 37 7.21 12.81 -13.92
N HIS A 38 8.38 13.20 -13.43
CA HIS A 38 8.78 12.99 -12.04
C HIS A 38 7.81 13.70 -11.07
N LEU A 39 7.55 14.98 -11.30
CA LEU A 39 6.61 15.77 -10.50
C LEU A 39 5.18 15.22 -10.57
N ALA A 40 4.73 14.75 -11.74
CA ALA A 40 3.39 14.20 -11.92
C ALA A 40 3.15 12.92 -11.09
N VAL A 41 4.20 12.14 -10.78
CA VAL A 41 4.11 10.96 -9.90
C VAL A 41 4.11 11.34 -8.42
N GLU A 42 4.83 12.40 -8.04
CA GLU A 42 4.87 12.88 -6.65
C GLU A 42 3.62 13.66 -6.24
N LEU A 43 2.84 14.16 -7.21
CA LEU A 43 1.62 14.93 -7.00
C LEU A 43 0.36 14.06 -7.18
N ARG A 44 -0.65 14.29 -6.33
CA ARG A 44 -1.94 13.57 -6.32
C ARG A 44 -3.02 14.32 -7.10
N CYS A 45 -3.89 13.58 -7.79
CA CYS A 45 -5.14 14.13 -8.30
C CYS A 45 -6.14 14.37 -7.15
N LEU A 46 -6.47 15.64 -6.88
CA LEU A 46 -7.32 16.05 -5.75
C LEU A 46 -8.78 15.57 -5.85
N VAL A 47 -9.24 15.21 -7.05
CA VAL A 47 -10.63 14.77 -7.31
C VAL A 47 -10.74 13.27 -7.59
N CYS A 48 -9.61 12.56 -7.62
CA CYS A 48 -9.54 11.16 -7.98
C CYS A 48 -9.29 10.28 -6.76
N GLN A 49 -9.71 9.01 -6.83
CA GLN A 49 -9.47 8.06 -5.75
C GLN A 49 -8.05 7.48 -5.82
N ASN A 50 -7.16 7.96 -4.95
CA ASN A 50 -5.80 7.45 -4.76
C ASN A 50 -4.99 7.34 -6.07
N GLN A 51 -5.00 8.39 -6.88
CA GLN A 51 -4.26 8.46 -8.16
C GLN A 51 -3.30 9.65 -8.15
N THR A 52 -2.15 9.48 -8.82
CA THR A 52 -1.21 10.56 -9.10
C THR A 52 -1.71 11.42 -10.28
N LEU A 53 -1.07 12.57 -10.53
CA LEU A 53 -1.30 13.34 -11.74
C LEU A 53 -0.79 12.61 -13.00
N ALA A 54 0.20 11.73 -12.84
CA ALA A 54 0.68 10.88 -13.92
C ALA A 54 -0.35 9.83 -14.35
N ASP A 55 -1.05 9.22 -13.38
CA ASP A 55 -1.98 8.11 -13.63
C ASP A 55 -3.40 8.55 -14.02
N SER A 56 -3.78 9.79 -13.68
CA SER A 56 -5.14 10.26 -13.87
C SER A 56 -5.37 10.98 -15.19
N ASN A 57 -6.52 10.70 -15.81
CA ASN A 57 -7.02 11.40 -16.99
C ASN A 57 -8.15 12.40 -16.65
N ALA A 58 -8.34 12.74 -15.37
CA ALA A 58 -9.33 13.74 -14.97
C ALA A 58 -8.97 15.12 -15.54
N PRO A 59 -9.97 15.96 -15.89
CA PRO A 59 -9.71 17.32 -16.39
C PRO A 59 -8.81 18.14 -15.45
N LEU A 60 -9.02 18.02 -14.13
CA LEU A 60 -8.19 18.69 -13.13
C LEU A 60 -6.73 18.21 -13.15
N ALA A 61 -6.49 16.93 -13.41
CA ALA A 61 -5.14 16.40 -13.49
C ALA A 61 -4.40 16.98 -14.69
N GLU A 62 -5.08 17.12 -15.83
CA GLU A 62 -4.52 17.74 -17.02
C GLU A 62 -4.21 19.23 -16.81
N ASP A 63 -5.10 19.96 -16.15
CA ASP A 63 -4.88 21.37 -15.84
C ASP A 63 -3.70 21.57 -14.89
N LEU A 64 -3.55 20.71 -13.86
CA LEU A 64 -2.39 20.76 -12.96
C LEU A 64 -1.08 20.37 -13.68
N ARG A 65 -1.08 19.38 -14.58
CA ARG A 65 0.09 19.06 -15.41
C ARG A 65 0.51 20.23 -16.29
N ARG A 66 -0.46 20.98 -16.82
CA ARG A 66 -0.21 22.19 -17.60
C ARG A 66 0.40 23.30 -16.76
N GLU A 67 -0.13 23.55 -15.56
CA GLU A 67 0.43 24.53 -14.63
C GLU A 67 1.88 24.18 -14.25
N VAL A 68 2.15 22.91 -13.93
CA VAL A 68 3.51 22.44 -13.60
C VAL A 68 4.46 22.63 -14.78
N ARG A 69 4.02 22.33 -16.01
CA ARG A 69 4.80 22.58 -17.23
C ARG A 69 5.16 24.05 -17.39
N GLU A 70 4.20 24.94 -17.18
CA GLU A 70 4.45 26.39 -17.25
C GLU A 70 5.46 26.86 -16.21
N MET A 71 5.44 26.29 -15.01
CA MET A 71 6.45 26.58 -13.98
C MET A 71 7.84 26.03 -14.33
N ILE A 72 7.92 24.83 -14.90
CA ILE A 72 9.18 24.26 -15.41
C ILE A 72 9.76 25.16 -16.52
N ALA A 73 8.91 25.63 -17.45
CA ALA A 73 9.31 26.53 -18.52
C ALA A 73 9.80 27.90 -18.00
N LYS A 74 9.34 28.31 -16.81
CA LYS A 74 9.83 29.50 -16.08
C LYS A 74 11.13 29.24 -15.30
N ASN A 75 11.79 28.09 -15.49
CA ASN A 75 12.99 27.65 -14.76
C ASN A 75 12.81 27.54 -13.24
N MET A 76 11.57 27.32 -12.75
CA MET A 76 11.36 27.01 -11.34
C MET A 76 11.94 25.63 -11.00
N SER A 77 12.50 25.50 -9.80
CA SER A 77 12.96 24.22 -9.25
C SER A 77 11.79 23.34 -8.79
N ASP A 78 12.02 22.04 -8.69
CA ASP A 78 10.99 21.08 -8.26
C ASP A 78 10.46 21.41 -6.85
N GLN A 79 11.33 21.91 -5.97
CA GLN A 79 10.96 22.31 -4.62
C GLN A 79 10.07 23.55 -4.62
N GLU A 80 10.39 24.58 -5.42
CA GLU A 80 9.54 25.78 -5.55
C GLU A 80 8.17 25.45 -6.14
N ILE A 81 8.11 24.52 -7.11
CA ILE A 81 6.86 24.03 -7.68
C ILE A 81 6.01 23.34 -6.60
N ILE A 82 6.61 22.46 -5.81
CA ILE A 82 5.94 21.77 -4.71
C ILE A 82 5.46 22.75 -3.65
N GLU A 83 6.29 23.72 -3.26
CA GLU A 83 5.94 24.77 -2.30
C GLU A 83 4.79 25.64 -2.80
N PHE A 84 4.81 26.01 -4.08
CA PHE A 84 3.71 26.76 -4.70
C PHE A 84 2.38 25.98 -4.67
N LEU A 85 2.41 24.70 -5.05
CA LEU A 85 1.22 23.86 -5.06
C LEU A 85 0.72 23.55 -3.64
N THR A 86 1.61 23.28 -2.69
CA THR A 86 1.25 23.01 -1.29
C THR A 86 0.75 24.27 -0.58
N ALA A 87 1.25 25.46 -0.91
CA ALA A 87 0.72 26.72 -0.40
C ALA A 87 -0.74 26.95 -0.84
N ARG A 88 -1.12 26.48 -2.03
CA ARG A 88 -2.47 26.65 -2.60
C ARG A 88 -3.45 25.54 -2.26
N TYR A 89 -2.99 24.29 -2.26
CA TYR A 89 -3.81 23.09 -2.13
C TYR A 89 -3.55 22.29 -0.84
N GLY A 90 -2.60 22.74 -0.01
CA GLY A 90 -2.16 22.07 1.21
C GLY A 90 -1.29 20.85 0.93
N ASP A 91 -0.89 20.16 2.01
CA ASP A 91 -0.07 18.93 1.94
C ASP A 91 -0.78 17.77 1.22
N PHE A 92 -2.10 17.85 1.02
CA PHE A 92 -2.87 16.81 0.34
C PHE A 92 -2.58 16.69 -1.16
N VAL A 93 -1.99 17.73 -1.76
CA VAL A 93 -1.53 17.69 -3.15
C VAL A 93 -0.33 16.75 -3.32
N LEU A 94 0.43 16.49 -2.27
CA LEU A 94 1.51 15.52 -2.29
C LEU A 94 0.93 14.11 -2.19
N TYR A 95 1.33 13.24 -3.11
CA TYR A 95 0.90 11.85 -3.08
C TYR A 95 1.41 11.13 -1.83
N ARG A 96 2.61 11.48 -1.37
CA ARG A 96 3.21 11.01 -0.11
C ARG A 96 3.19 12.15 0.92
N PRO A 97 2.55 11.96 2.08
CA PRO A 97 2.53 13.00 3.11
C PRO A 97 3.96 13.24 3.63
N PRO A 98 4.40 14.50 3.77
CA PRO A 98 5.74 14.81 4.25
C PRO A 98 5.89 14.44 5.74
N LEU A 99 7.13 14.16 6.17
CA LEU A 99 7.47 14.01 7.58
C LEU A 99 7.47 15.39 8.25
N LYS A 100 6.39 15.71 8.96
CA LYS A 100 6.20 16.96 9.72
C LYS A 100 5.73 16.62 11.13
N ALA A 101 5.80 17.57 12.05
CA ALA A 101 5.31 17.40 13.42
C ALA A 101 3.83 16.94 13.43
N SER A 102 3.00 17.45 12.52
CA SER A 102 1.58 17.09 12.37
C SER A 102 1.36 15.66 11.89
N THR A 103 2.26 15.11 11.06
CA THR A 103 2.14 13.75 10.51
C THR A 103 2.92 12.71 11.31
N THR A 104 3.76 13.12 12.27
CA THR A 104 4.68 12.22 13.00
C THR A 104 3.95 11.07 13.69
N LEU A 105 2.74 11.32 14.21
CA LEU A 105 1.91 10.27 14.83
C LEU A 105 1.56 9.14 13.83
N LEU A 106 1.29 9.47 12.57
CA LEU A 106 1.01 8.48 11.52
C LEU A 106 2.21 7.58 11.25
N TRP A 107 3.43 8.14 11.33
CA TRP A 107 4.67 7.43 11.04
C TRP A 107 5.18 6.62 12.22
N VAL A 108 5.13 7.16 13.44
CA VAL A 108 5.65 6.51 14.66
C VAL A 108 4.61 5.60 15.31
N GLY A 109 3.32 5.90 15.13
CA GLY A 109 2.19 5.19 15.76
C GLY A 109 2.23 3.66 15.58
N PRO A 110 2.44 3.12 14.37
CA PRO A 110 2.55 1.68 14.15
C PRO A 110 3.65 1.02 14.98
N PHE A 111 4.82 1.64 15.09
CA PHE A 111 5.94 1.12 15.87
C PHE A 111 5.64 1.16 17.37
N LEU A 112 5.05 2.25 17.85
CA LEU A 112 4.65 2.38 19.24
C LEU A 112 3.62 1.32 19.64
N LEU A 113 2.63 1.04 18.78
CA LEU A 113 1.65 -0.03 18.99
C LEU A 113 2.33 -1.41 19.09
N VAL A 114 3.26 -1.71 18.19
CA VAL A 114 4.02 -2.97 18.22
C VAL A 114 4.82 -3.10 19.51
N ILE A 115 5.51 -2.05 19.95
CA ILE A 115 6.30 -2.04 21.18
C ILE A 115 5.42 -2.29 22.40
N VAL A 116 4.28 -1.59 22.49
CA VAL A 116 3.34 -1.74 23.60
C VAL A 116 2.75 -3.16 23.61
N GLY A 117 2.33 -3.66 22.45
CA GLY A 117 1.78 -5.02 22.31
C GLY A 117 2.79 -6.10 22.68
N ALA A 118 4.02 -6.01 22.17
CA ALA A 118 5.09 -6.94 22.50
C ALA A 118 5.44 -6.91 24.00
N THR A 119 5.53 -5.73 24.59
CA THR A 119 5.81 -5.57 26.03
C THR A 119 4.71 -6.20 26.88
N ALA A 120 3.44 -5.93 26.57
CA ALA A 120 2.30 -6.53 27.26
C ALA A 120 2.28 -8.06 27.13
N LEU A 121 2.58 -8.58 25.93
CA LEU A 121 2.68 -10.02 25.68
C LEU A 121 3.78 -10.66 26.52
N ILE A 122 5.00 -10.10 26.51
CA ILE A 122 6.14 -10.61 27.27
C ILE A 122 5.84 -10.63 28.77
N ILE A 123 5.26 -9.55 29.31
CA ILE A 123 4.86 -9.47 30.72
C ILE A 123 3.83 -10.57 31.05
N THR A 124 2.86 -10.78 30.17
CA THR A 124 1.80 -11.77 30.36
C THR A 124 2.34 -13.20 30.35
N LEU A 125 3.24 -13.51 29.40
CA LEU A 125 3.87 -14.83 29.31
C LEU A 125 4.77 -15.11 30.53
N ARG A 126 5.57 -14.13 30.95
CA ARG A 126 6.41 -14.25 32.16
C ARG A 126 5.59 -14.49 33.43
N ARG A 127 4.47 -13.78 33.58
CA ARG A 127 3.54 -13.98 34.70
C ARG A 127 2.88 -15.35 34.69
N ARG A 128 2.60 -15.93 33.52
CA ARG A 128 2.04 -17.28 33.40
C ARG A 128 3.07 -18.34 33.75
N ALA A 129 4.31 -18.22 33.28
CA ALA A 129 5.38 -19.16 33.59
C ALA A 129 5.64 -19.26 35.11
N GLY A 130 5.59 -18.15 35.85
CA GLY A 130 5.74 -18.15 37.31
C GLY A 130 4.54 -18.72 38.08
N LYS A 131 3.40 -18.98 37.42
CA LYS A 131 2.20 -19.62 38.01
C LYS A 131 2.10 -21.11 37.71
N VAL A 132 3.01 -21.67 36.90
CA VAL A 132 3.10 -23.11 36.71
C VAL A 132 3.66 -23.68 38.01
N VAL A 133 2.77 -24.11 38.89
CA VAL A 133 3.12 -24.90 40.06
C VAL A 133 3.47 -26.28 39.52
N ASP A 134 4.75 -26.61 39.52
CA ASP A 134 5.21 -27.97 39.30
C ASP A 134 4.80 -28.77 40.53
N VAL A 135 3.66 -29.47 40.43
CA VAL A 135 3.22 -30.39 41.49
C VAL A 135 4.07 -31.64 41.33
N PRO A 136 5.01 -31.93 42.26
CA PRO A 136 5.84 -33.11 42.15
C PRO A 136 4.92 -34.34 42.21
N VAL A 137 5.00 -35.18 41.17
CA VAL A 137 4.24 -36.43 41.11
C VAL A 137 4.72 -37.33 42.25
N THR A 138 3.78 -37.78 43.08
CA THR A 138 4.10 -38.65 44.20
C THR A 138 4.36 -40.07 43.71
N GLU A 139 5.18 -40.83 44.45
CA GLU A 139 5.51 -42.22 44.09
C GLU A 139 4.27 -43.13 44.01
N ASP A 140 3.21 -42.78 44.74
CA ASP A 140 1.93 -43.48 44.72
C ASP A 140 1.14 -43.19 43.42
N GLU A 141 1.24 -41.98 42.87
CA GLU A 141 0.64 -41.63 41.57
C GLU A 141 1.38 -42.32 40.42
N HIS A 142 2.71 -42.41 40.49
CA HIS A 142 3.52 -43.18 39.53
C HIS A 142 3.09 -44.65 39.49
N ARG A 143 2.96 -45.29 40.66
CA ARG A 143 2.49 -46.68 40.76
C ARG A 143 1.07 -46.86 40.23
N ARG A 144 0.20 -45.87 40.43
CA ARG A 144 -1.19 -45.91 39.94
C ARG A 144 -1.27 -45.82 38.41
N VAL A 145 -0.40 -45.03 37.78
CA VAL A 145 -0.31 -44.95 36.31
C VAL A 145 0.22 -46.26 35.72
N GLU A 146 1.26 -46.86 36.31
CA GLU A 146 1.78 -48.15 35.85
C GLU A 146 0.74 -49.28 35.94
N GLN A 147 -0.05 -49.29 37.02
CA GLN A 147 -1.17 -50.23 37.16
C GLN A 147 -2.20 -50.06 36.04
N LEU A 148 -2.62 -48.81 35.76
CA LEU A 148 -3.59 -48.52 34.70
C LEU A 148 -3.06 -48.84 33.30
N LEU A 149 -1.76 -48.66 33.04
CA LEU A 149 -1.13 -49.05 31.77
C LEU A 149 -1.07 -50.57 31.61
N THR A 150 -0.80 -51.28 32.70
CA THR A 150 -0.73 -52.75 32.72
C THR A 150 -2.12 -53.39 32.60
N GLU A 151 -3.15 -52.77 33.19
CA GLU A 151 -4.55 -53.19 33.05
C GLU A 151 -5.13 -52.83 31.68
N GLY A 152 -4.80 -51.66 31.14
CA GLY A 152 -5.23 -51.22 29.81
C GLY A 152 -4.62 -52.04 28.66
N GLY A 153 -3.37 -52.47 28.81
CA GLY A 153 -2.68 -53.38 27.87
C GLY A 153 -3.16 -54.84 27.92
N LYS A 154 -4.05 -55.17 28.87
CA LYS A 154 -4.68 -56.49 29.01
C LYS A 154 -6.12 -56.55 28.49
N ARG A 155 -6.63 -55.49 27.83
CA ARG A 155 -7.90 -55.61 27.10
C ARG A 155 -7.68 -56.53 25.88
N PRO A 156 -8.46 -57.62 25.72
CA PRO A 156 -8.32 -58.57 24.63
C PRO A 156 -8.61 -57.94 23.25
#